data_AF-A0A1F9BUD6-F1
#
_entry.id   AF-A0A1F9BUD6-F1
#
_cell.length_a   1.000
_cell.length_b   1.000
_cell.length_c   1.000
_cell.angle_alpha   90.00
_cell.angle_beta   90.00
_cell.angle_gamma   90.00
#
_symmetry.space_group_name_H-M   'P 1'
#
loop_
_entity.id
_entity.type
_entity.pdbx_description
1 polymer ?
#
loop_
_entity_poly.entity_id
_entity_poly.type
_entity_poly.pdbx_seq_one_letter_code
_entity_poly.pdbx_strand_id
1 'polypeptide(L)'
;MTMQQWIALGIFVLSYGLIISEKVSRTIASILGAVLAFIFILTPQDLLHYENWETLLFIFGMMTVIETMNESGFFRWLGLHSLRLIRTIVRLEVSRVRL
;
A
#
# COMPACT_ATOMS: atom_id res chain seq x y z
N MET A 1 -28.57 18.31 -0.63
CA MET A 1 -27.79 17.44 0.25
C MET A 1 -28.75 16.71 1.18
N THR A 2 -28.80 15.38 1.13
CA THR A 2 -29.68 14.56 1.98
C THR A 2 -29.08 14.39 3.38
N MET A 3 -29.90 14.04 4.38
CA MET A 3 -29.44 13.84 5.77
C MET A 3 -28.28 12.82 5.87
N GLN A 4 -28.30 11.78 5.04
CA GLN A 4 -27.26 10.76 4.96
C GLN A 4 -25.89 11.32 4.55
N GLN A 5 -25.85 12.34 3.68
CA GLN A 5 -24.59 12.93 3.21
C GLN A 5 -23.88 13.71 4.32
N TRP A 6 -24.63 14.37 5.22
CA TRP A 6 -24.05 15.03 6.39
C TRP A 6 -23.49 14.03 7.40
N ILE A 7 -24.16 12.90 7.59
CA ILE A 7 -23.68 11.82 8.46
C ILE A 7 -22.40 11.21 7.87
N ALA A 8 -22.35 10.97 6.56
CA ALA A 8 -21.15 10.49 5.86
C ALA A 8 -19.96 11.44 6.03
N LEU A 9 -20.19 12.74 5.85
CA LEU A 9 -19.16 13.75 6.06
C LEU A 9 -18.65 13.76 7.52
N GLY A 10 -19.56 13.63 8.49
CA GLY A 10 -19.21 13.54 9.90
C GLY A 10 -18.32 12.34 10.23
N ILE A 11 -18.67 11.15 9.73
CA ILE A 11 -17.89 9.92 9.93
C ILE A 11 -16.52 10.03 9.23
N PHE A 12 -16.47 10.63 8.04
CA PHE A 12 -15.22 10.87 7.32
C PHE A 12 -14.27 11.78 8.10
N VAL A 13 -14.76 12.93 8.57
CA VAL A 13 -13.95 13.88 9.34
C VAL A 13 -13.50 13.28 10.67
N LEU A 14 -14.38 12.53 11.34
CA LEU A 14 -14.06 11.88 12.62
C LEU A 14 -12.99 10.79 12.45
N SER A 15 -13.16 9.89 11.48
CA SER A 15 -12.18 8.81 11.22
C SER A 15 -10.83 9.37 10.78
N TYR A 16 -10.81 10.34 9.87
CA TYR A 16 -9.58 10.98 9.42
C TYR A 16 -8.91 11.78 10.54
N GLY A 17 -9.69 12.48 11.36
CA GLY A 17 -9.21 13.17 12.56
C GLY A 17 -8.56 12.22 13.57
N LEU A 18 -9.16 11.04 13.80
CA LEU A 18 -8.57 10.00 14.65
C LEU A 18 -7.26 9.45 14.07
N ILE A 19 -7.18 9.26 12.75
CA ILE A 19 -5.95 8.81 12.07
C ILE A 19 -4.83 9.84 12.22
N ILE A 20 -5.12 11.13 12.01
CA ILE A 20 -4.12 12.21 12.13
C ILE A 20 -3.70 12.43 13.58
N SER A 21 -4.63 12.27 14.53
CA SER A 21 -4.37 12.49 15.96
C SER A 21 -3.34 11.51 16.53
N GLU A 22 -3.05 10.39 15.84
CA GLU A 22 -2.15 9.29 16.23
C GLU A 22 -2.36 8.71 17.63
N LYS A 23 -3.38 9.18 18.38
CA LYS A 23 -3.79 8.64 19.69
C LYS A 23 -4.36 7.23 19.60
N VAL A 24 -4.80 6.81 18.41
CA VAL A 24 -5.35 5.48 18.12
C VAL A 24 -4.62 4.92 16.91
N SER A 25 -4.40 3.60 16.86
CA SER A 25 -3.78 2.98 15.69
C SER A 25 -4.62 3.23 14.43
N ARG A 26 -3.93 3.50 13.33
CA ARG A 26 -4.55 3.80 12.03
C ARG A 26 -5.54 2.72 11.61
N THR A 27 -5.24 1.46 11.93
CA THR A 27 -6.11 0.29 11.69
C THR A 27 -7.37 0.30 12.53
N ILE A 28 -7.30 0.60 13.83
CA ILE A 28 -8.50 0.65 14.69
C ILE A 28 -9.39 1.82 14.27
N ALA A 29 -8.78 2.98 13.98
CA ALA A 29 -9.50 4.16 13.53
C ALA A 29 -10.23 3.93 12.19
N SER A 30 -9.60 3.25 11.22
CA SER A 30 -10.23 2.92 9.94
C SER A 30 -11.35 1.90 10.08
N ILE A 31 -11.17 0.85 10.89
CA ILE A 31 -12.21 -0.16 11.14
C ILE A 31 -13.43 0.47 11.82
N LEU A 32 -13.22 1.33 12.82
CA LEU A 32 -14.33 2.05 13.47
C LEU A 32 -15.10 2.94 12.49
N GLY A 33 -14.38 3.69 11.65
CA GLY A 33 -15.00 4.50 10.58
C GLY A 33 -15.83 3.66 9.61
N ALA A 34 -15.31 2.50 9.19
CA ALA A 34 -16.01 1.57 8.29
C ALA A 34 -17.27 0.97 8.93
N VAL A 35 -17.20 0.53 10.20
CA VAL A 35 -18.35 0.00 10.94
C VAL A 35 -19.44 1.06 11.12
N LEU A 36 -19.06 2.29 11.48
CA LEU A 36 -20.00 3.41 11.58
C LEU A 36 -20.65 3.71 10.23
N ALA A 37 -19.87 3.73 9.14
CA ALA A 37 -20.43 3.95 7.81
C ALA A 37 -21.40 2.84 7.39
N PHE A 38 -21.09 1.59 7.72
CA PHE A 38 -21.94 0.43 7.45
C PHE A 38 -23.30 0.53 8.15
N ILE A 39 -23.32 0.93 9.43
CA ILE A 39 -24.56 1.00 10.22
C ILE A 39 -25.45 2.17 9.80
N PHE A 40 -24.86 3.33 9.51
CA PHE A 40 -25.62 4.58 9.34
C PHE A 40 -25.95 4.94 7.89
N ILE A 41 -25.21 4.43 6.91
CA ILE A 41 -25.25 4.94 5.53
C ILE A 41 -25.49 3.84 4.51
N LEU A 42 -24.90 2.66 4.68
CA LEU A 42 -24.84 1.67 3.62
C LEU A 42 -26.01 0.68 3.66
N THR A 43 -26.73 0.56 2.55
CA THR A 43 -27.66 -0.56 2.31
C THR A 43 -26.86 -1.78 1.81
N PRO A 44 -27.14 -3.02 2.26
CA PRO A 44 -26.34 -4.21 1.93
C PRO A 44 -26.15 -4.47 0.42
N GLN A 45 -27.09 -3.99 -0.39
CA GLN A 45 -27.10 -4.10 -1.86
C GLN A 45 -26.08 -3.18 -2.57
N ASP A 46 -25.72 -2.04 -1.95
CA ASP A 46 -24.81 -1.06 -2.54
C ASP A 46 -23.33 -1.41 -2.28
N LEU A 47 -23.04 -2.19 -1.23
CA LEU A 47 -21.69 -2.58 -0.85
C LEU A 47 -20.95 -3.35 -1.95
N LEU A 48 -21.67 -4.22 -2.67
CA LEU A 48 -21.06 -5.15 -3.61
C LEU A 48 -20.84 -4.54 -5.00
N HIS A 49 -21.52 -3.43 -5.31
CA HIS A 49 -21.48 -2.83 -6.64
C HIS A 49 -20.49 -1.67 -6.77
N TYR A 50 -20.03 -1.09 -5.66
CA TYR A 50 -19.22 0.15 -5.68
C TYR A 50 -17.74 -0.04 -5.36
N GLU A 51 -17.33 -1.22 -4.88
CA GLU A 51 -15.92 -1.47 -4.55
C GLU A 51 -15.11 -2.00 -5.74
N ASN A 52 -14.07 -1.28 -6.12
CA ASN A 52 -13.12 -1.69 -7.16
C ASN A 52 -12.13 -2.72 -6.60
N TRP A 53 -12.58 -3.98 -6.52
CA TRP A 53 -11.81 -5.13 -6.04
C TRP A 53 -10.49 -5.32 -6.79
N GLU A 54 -10.44 -4.96 -8.08
CA GLU A 54 -9.22 -5.08 -8.88
C GLU A 54 -8.08 -4.26 -8.28
N THR A 55 -8.36 -3.04 -7.81
CA THR A 55 -7.34 -2.16 -7.23
C THR A 55 -6.87 -2.68 -5.86
N LEU A 56 -7.79 -3.13 -5.01
CA LEU A 56 -7.43 -3.70 -3.70
C LEU A 56 -6.57 -4.95 -3.85
N LEU A 57 -6.99 -5.88 -4.72
CA LEU A 57 -6.24 -7.10 -5.02
C LEU A 57 -4.89 -6.79 -5.66
N PHE A 58 -4.81 -5.77 -6.52
CA PHE A 58 -3.56 -5.34 -7.12
C PHE A 58 -2.56 -4.83 -6.08
N ILE A 59 -2.97 -3.92 -5.19
CA ILE A 59 -2.10 -3.40 -4.13
C ILE A 59 -1.71 -4.52 -3.17
N PHE A 60 -2.66 -5.36 -2.76
CA PHE A 60 -2.41 -6.51 -1.89
C PHE A 60 -1.42 -7.49 -2.53
N GLY A 61 -1.59 -7.79 -3.82
CA GLY A 61 -0.70 -8.65 -4.59
C GLY A 61 0.71 -8.07 -4.69
N MET A 62 0.84 -6.78 -5.02
CA MET A 62 2.14 -6.11 -5.07
C MET A 62 2.86 -6.17 -3.72
N MET A 63 2.17 -5.91 -2.61
CA MET A 63 2.78 -5.97 -1.27
C MET A 63 3.23 -7.40 -0.92
N THR A 64 2.40 -8.40 -1.22
CA THR A 64 2.70 -9.82 -0.93
C THR A 64 3.91 -10.31 -1.74
N VAL A 65 3.97 -10.00 -3.04
CA VAL A 65 5.10 -10.36 -3.91
C VAL A 65 6.38 -9.69 -3.44
N ILE A 66 6.33 -8.39 -3.10
CA ILE A 66 7.50 -7.65 -2.61
C ILE A 66 8.03 -8.26 -1.31
N GLU A 67 7.16 -8.59 -0.36
CA GLU A 67 7.57 -9.19 0.91
C GLU A 67 8.22 -10.57 0.69
N THR A 68 7.63 -11.39 -0.17
CA THR A 68 8.17 -12.73 -0.49
C THR A 68 9.55 -12.64 -1.17
N MET A 69 9.73 -11.65 -2.07
CA MET A 69 11.04 -11.36 -2.66
C MET A 69 12.05 -10.89 -1.61
N ASN A 70 11.61 -10.12 -0.62
CA ASN A 70 12.47 -9.66 0.47
C ASN A 70 12.93 -10.83 1.36
N GLU A 71 12.01 -11.71 1.79
CA GLU A 71 12.31 -12.88 2.61
C GLU A 71 13.23 -13.89 1.91
N SER A 72 13.02 -14.12 0.60
CA SER A 72 13.89 -14.98 -0.22
C SER A 72 15.30 -14.41 -0.42
N GLY A 73 15.55 -13.15 -0.04
CA GLY A 73 16.82 -12.47 -0.23
C GLY A 73 17.08 -12.08 -1.68
N PHE A 74 16.03 -12.00 -2.52
CA PHE A 74 16.12 -11.61 -3.92
C PHE A 74 16.81 -10.25 -4.08
N PHE A 75 16.43 -9.25 -3.29
CA PHE A 75 17.06 -7.93 -3.35
C PHE A 75 18.54 -7.95 -2.95
N ARG A 76 18.93 -8.82 -2.00
CA ARG A 76 20.34 -9.01 -1.62
C ARG A 76 21.14 -9.65 -2.75
N TRP A 77 20.59 -10.69 -3.39
CA TRP A 77 21.21 -11.32 -4.55
C TRP A 77 21.36 -10.32 -5.69
N LEU A 78 20.31 -9.55 -5.98
CA LEU A 78 20.28 -8.56 -7.05
C LEU A 78 21.33 -7.46 -6.81
N GLY A 79 21.44 -6.93 -5.59
CA GLY A 79 22.48 -5.95 -5.24
C GLY A 79 23.90 -6.49 -5.42
N LEU A 80 24.18 -7.71 -4.97
CA LEU A 80 25.50 -8.34 -5.15
C LEU A 80 25.80 -8.65 -6.62
N HIS A 81 24.77 -8.96 -7.42
CA HIS A 81 24.91 -9.20 -8.85
C HIS A 81 25.21 -7.91 -9.61
N SER A 82 24.49 -6.82 -9.31
CA SER A 82 24.74 -5.49 -9.87
C SER A 82 26.16 -5.01 -9.57
N LEU A 83 26.65 -5.18 -8.34
CA LEU A 83 28.03 -4.82 -7.98
C LEU A 83 29.07 -5.62 -8.77
N ARG A 84 28.85 -6.92 -8.98
CA ARG A 84 29.75 -7.76 -9.79
C ARG A 84 29.77 -7.36 -11.26
N LEU A 85 28.62 -7.01 -11.81
CA LEU A 85 28.51 -6.49 -13.19
C LEU A 85 29.32 -5.21 -13.35
N ILE A 86 29.14 -4.23 -12.46
CA ILE A 86 29.86 -2.95 -12.51
C ILE A 86 31.38 -3.17 -12.39
N ARG A 87 31.82 -4.01 -11.44
CA ARG A 87 33.25 -4.30 -11.25
C ARG A 87 33.88 -4.94 -12.50
N THR A 88 33.14 -5.79 -13.20
CA THR A 88 33.60 -6.42 -14.44
C THR A 88 33.73 -5.40 -15.56
N ILE A 89 32.76 -4.50 -15.73
CA ILE A 89 32.79 -3.44 -16.75
C ILE A 89 34.01 -2.52 -16.54
N VAL A 90 34.20 -2.01 -15.31
CA VAL A 90 35.32 -1.13 -14.97
C VAL A 90 36.67 -1.83 -15.19
N ARG A 91 36.78 -3.13 -14.90
CA ARG A 91 38.01 -3.89 -15.11
C ARG A 91 38.36 -4.03 -16.59
N LEU A 92 37.38 -4.23 -17.47
CA LEU A 92 37.60 -4.37 -18.91
C LEU A 92 37.98 -3.05 -19.58
N GLU A 93 37.42 -1.93 -19.10
CA GLU A 93 37.80 -0.58 -19.56
C GLU A 93 39.28 -0.30 -19.25
N VAL A 94 39.71 -0.59 -18.01
CA VAL A 94 41.09 -0.33 -17.57
C VAL A 94 42.11 -1.25 -18.26
N SER A 95 41.74 -2.48 -18.62
CA SER A 95 42.66 -3.35 -19.38
C SER A 95 42.79 -2.95 -20.84
N ARG A 96 41.78 -2.31 -21.43
CA ARG A 96 41.81 -1.84 -22.82
C ARG A 96 42.65 -0.55 -22.98
N VAL A 97 42.72 0.29 -21.95
CA VAL A 97 43.52 1.54 -21.95
C VAL A 97 45.01 1.30 -21.65
N ARG A 98 45.36 0.12 -21.12
CA ARG A 98 46.76 -0.28 -20.84
C ARG A 98 47.46 -1.00 -22.01
N LEU A 99 46.78 -1.23 -23.13
CA LEU A 99 47.34 -1.75 -24.38
C LEU A 99 47.39 -0.62 -25.41
#